data_AF-A0A8J2LD89-F1
#
_entry.id   AF-A0A8J2LD89-F1
#
_cell.length_a   1.000
_cell.length_b   1.000
_cell.length_c   1.000
_cell.angle_alpha   90.00
_cell.angle_beta   90.00
_cell.angle_gamma   90.00
#
_symmetry.space_group_name_H-M   'P 1'
#
loop_
_entity.id
_entity.type
_entity.pdbx_description
1 polymer ?
#
loop_
_entity_poly.entity_id
_entity_poly.type
_entity_poly.pdbx_seq_one_letter_code
_entity_poly.pdbx_strand_id
1 'polypeptide(L)'
;MDVSAWQGEPVEELAMGALVTGQGIISIRLHSGVRVDLTVDKAVRVINNKSNIILALSGNGSSATLIHPSGCVYQYGSRVEITTSDPRGNSKYAKMWYKGVSFTSEHNALVYLVDTAGTRTTTDAFSDMHGDFSMPVFLGDSKFGPSTIQECIQLLQMTQYWVTEEGVENWIINGIRVSQTSDGLVRVGRGSSKYQLRTSPTNGTASLTTPFVHCTASVGSSSHLFVKRGERRMHYDGSSFIVRNAGHSAGFDEKNQLKVY
;
A
#
# COMPACT_ATOMS: atom_id res chain seq x y z
N MET A 1 14.34 -1.22 -12.77
CA MET A 1 13.39 -1.96 -13.63
C MET A 1 12.16 -1.09 -13.77
N ASP A 2 11.87 -0.67 -14.99
CA ASP A 2 10.83 0.29 -15.31
C ASP A 2 9.44 -0.38 -15.19
N VAL A 3 8.74 -0.10 -14.09
CA VAL A 3 7.39 -0.64 -13.79
C VAL A 3 6.27 0.10 -14.53
N SER A 4 6.61 1.06 -15.38
CA SER A 4 5.65 1.76 -16.26
C SER A 4 5.15 0.91 -17.45
N ALA A 5 5.79 -0.25 -17.71
CA ALA A 5 5.60 -1.00 -18.95
C ALA A 5 4.64 -2.19 -18.90
N TRP A 6 3.93 -2.46 -17.79
CA TRP A 6 2.83 -3.44 -17.83
C TRP A 6 1.55 -2.75 -18.30
N GLN A 7 1.41 -2.66 -19.62
CA GLN A 7 0.14 -2.43 -20.31
C GLN A 7 -0.17 -3.73 -21.04
N GLY A 8 -1.05 -4.56 -20.48
CA GLY A 8 -1.63 -5.63 -21.29
C GLY A 8 -2.40 -5.00 -22.44
N GLU A 9 -2.25 -5.55 -23.64
CA GLU A 9 -3.03 -5.10 -24.80
C GLU A 9 -4.54 -5.15 -24.46
N PRO A 10 -5.29 -4.07 -24.72
CA PRO A 10 -6.71 -4.04 -24.45
C PRO A 10 -7.44 -5.02 -25.38
N VAL A 11 -8.39 -5.76 -24.81
CA VAL A 11 -9.30 -6.64 -25.56
C VAL A 11 -10.69 -6.00 -25.71
N GLU A 12 -11.10 -5.18 -24.75
CA GLU A 12 -12.32 -4.38 -24.80
C GLU A 12 -12.10 -3.04 -24.08
N GLU A 13 -12.64 -1.96 -24.63
CA GLU A 13 -12.56 -0.62 -24.08
C GLU A 13 -13.96 -0.02 -23.99
N LEU A 14 -14.29 0.57 -22.85
CA LEU A 14 -15.50 1.36 -22.66
C LEU A 14 -15.14 2.84 -22.67
N ALA A 15 -16.09 3.68 -23.13
CA ALA A 15 -16.02 5.11 -22.85
C ALA A 15 -15.79 5.32 -21.34
N MET A 16 -15.00 6.33 -20.96
CA MET A 16 -14.64 6.66 -19.57
C MET A 16 -13.41 5.93 -18.99
N GLY A 17 -12.45 5.54 -19.84
CA GLY A 17 -11.07 5.20 -19.44
C GLY A 17 -10.88 3.82 -18.81
N ALA A 18 -11.90 2.96 -18.82
CA ALA A 18 -11.83 1.60 -18.30
C ALA A 18 -11.78 0.57 -19.44
N LEU A 19 -10.91 -0.44 -19.29
CA LEU A 19 -10.66 -1.48 -20.30
C LEU A 19 -10.41 -2.85 -19.66
N VAL A 20 -10.55 -3.92 -20.45
CA VAL A 20 -10.11 -5.28 -20.10
C VAL A 20 -8.81 -5.60 -20.82
N THR A 21 -7.80 -6.08 -20.10
CA THR A 21 -6.53 -6.52 -20.71
C THR A 21 -6.59 -7.98 -21.16
N GLY A 22 -5.69 -8.38 -22.06
CA GLY A 22 -5.51 -9.78 -22.48
C GLY A 22 -5.13 -10.77 -21.37
N GLN A 23 -4.84 -10.29 -20.16
CA GLN A 23 -4.61 -11.10 -18.96
C GLN A 23 -5.84 -11.20 -18.07
N GLY A 24 -7.02 -10.76 -18.54
CA GLY A 24 -8.25 -10.82 -17.76
C GLY A 24 -8.19 -9.96 -16.50
N ILE A 25 -7.73 -8.72 -16.66
CA ILE A 25 -7.66 -7.67 -15.63
C ILE A 25 -8.47 -6.48 -16.14
N ILE A 26 -9.28 -5.87 -15.26
CA ILE A 26 -9.95 -4.61 -15.56
C ILE A 26 -9.01 -3.47 -15.15
N SER A 27 -8.66 -2.57 -16.07
CA SER A 27 -7.79 -1.43 -15.80
C SER A 27 -8.54 -0.13 -16.06
N ILE A 28 -8.47 0.79 -15.10
CA ILE A 28 -9.03 2.14 -15.20
C ILE A 28 -7.87 3.14 -15.26
N ARG A 29 -7.77 3.84 -16.37
CA ARG A 29 -6.83 4.96 -16.56
C ARG A 29 -7.53 6.23 -16.08
N LEU A 30 -7.08 6.72 -14.94
CA LEU A 30 -7.57 7.93 -14.32
C LEU A 30 -6.74 9.13 -14.81
N HIS A 31 -7.25 10.35 -14.62
CA HIS A 31 -6.46 11.54 -14.94
C HIS A 31 -5.29 11.70 -13.95
N SER A 32 -4.40 12.66 -14.20
CA SER A 32 -3.24 12.95 -13.35
C SER A 32 -2.29 11.77 -13.11
N GLY A 33 -2.23 10.82 -14.05
CA GLY A 33 -1.23 9.74 -14.06
C GLY A 33 -1.45 8.66 -13.01
N VAL A 34 -2.72 8.38 -12.66
CA VAL A 34 -3.09 7.29 -11.76
C VAL A 34 -3.79 6.17 -12.55
N ARG A 35 -3.49 4.92 -12.20
CA ARG A 35 -4.13 3.73 -12.76
C ARG A 35 -4.66 2.85 -11.64
N VAL A 36 -5.84 2.26 -11.85
CA VAL A 36 -6.41 1.26 -10.94
C VAL A 36 -6.65 -0.03 -11.71
N ASP A 37 -5.99 -1.11 -11.29
CA ASP A 37 -6.14 -2.45 -11.83
C ASP A 37 -6.96 -3.31 -10.86
N LEU A 38 -7.93 -4.06 -11.38
CA LEU A 38 -8.89 -4.87 -10.64
C LEU A 38 -8.97 -6.30 -11.21
N THR A 39 -9.11 -7.29 -10.33
CA THR A 39 -9.41 -8.68 -10.73
C THR A 39 -10.89 -9.03 -10.49
N VAL A 40 -11.36 -10.14 -11.07
CA VAL A 40 -12.74 -10.63 -10.88
C VAL A 40 -13.05 -10.98 -9.42
N ASP A 41 -12.04 -11.39 -8.66
CA ASP A 41 -12.11 -11.68 -7.22
C ASP A 41 -11.85 -10.45 -6.33
N LYS A 42 -11.88 -9.25 -6.92
CA LYS A 42 -11.84 -7.95 -6.24
C LYS A 42 -10.49 -7.62 -5.58
N ALA A 43 -9.39 -8.16 -6.08
CA ALA A 43 -8.08 -7.61 -5.77
C ALA A 43 -7.95 -6.22 -6.42
N VAL A 44 -7.17 -5.34 -5.80
CA VAL A 44 -7.00 -3.95 -6.23
C VAL A 44 -5.52 -3.62 -6.26
N ARG A 45 -5.05 -2.99 -7.33
CA ARG A 45 -3.73 -2.37 -7.41
C ARG A 45 -3.87 -0.95 -7.92
N VAL A 46 -3.30 0.02 -7.22
CA VAL A 46 -3.32 1.43 -7.58
C VAL A 46 -1.90 1.88 -7.84
N ILE A 47 -1.65 2.45 -9.01
CA ILE A 47 -0.33 2.96 -9.42
C ILE A 47 -0.48 4.46 -9.65
N ASN A 48 0.25 5.25 -8.87
CA ASN A 48 0.38 6.69 -9.06
C ASN A 48 1.80 6.97 -9.56
N ASN A 49 1.93 7.10 -10.89
CA ASN A 49 3.20 7.29 -11.57
C ASN A 49 3.84 8.64 -11.23
N LYS A 50 3.04 9.67 -10.97
CA LYS A 50 3.55 11.03 -10.70
C LYS A 50 4.32 11.10 -9.38
N SER A 51 3.92 10.33 -8.38
CA SER A 51 4.54 10.33 -7.05
C SER A 51 5.31 9.04 -6.72
N ASN A 52 5.45 8.11 -7.68
CA ASN A 52 6.05 6.79 -7.46
C ASN A 52 5.42 6.02 -6.29
N ILE A 53 4.09 6.02 -6.23
CA ILE A 53 3.32 5.37 -5.17
C ILE A 53 2.59 4.17 -5.76
N ILE A 54 2.72 3.01 -5.12
CA ILE A 54 1.96 1.81 -5.48
C ILE A 54 1.24 1.28 -4.23
N LEU A 55 -0.05 1.01 -4.37
CA LEU A 55 -0.86 0.35 -3.35
C LEU A 55 -1.39 -0.96 -3.93
N ALA A 56 -1.41 -2.04 -3.16
CA ALA A 56 -2.12 -3.25 -3.56
C ALA A 56 -2.84 -3.92 -2.39
N LEU A 57 -3.92 -4.62 -2.71
CA LEU A 57 -4.79 -5.35 -1.79
C LEU A 57 -5.26 -6.63 -2.47
N SER A 58 -5.05 -7.78 -1.82
CA SER A 58 -5.52 -9.09 -2.31
C SER A 58 -7.05 -9.19 -2.25
N GLY A 59 -7.66 -10.04 -3.09
CA GLY A 59 -9.14 -10.22 -3.16
C GLY A 59 -9.81 -10.55 -1.82
N ASN A 60 -9.17 -11.39 -1.01
CA ASN A 60 -9.60 -11.74 0.35
C ASN A 60 -9.21 -10.71 1.43
N GLY A 61 -8.34 -9.74 1.10
CA GLY A 61 -7.82 -8.74 2.03
C GLY A 61 -6.89 -9.28 3.13
N SER A 62 -6.35 -10.49 2.96
CA SER A 62 -5.35 -11.07 3.86
C SER A 62 -3.93 -10.58 3.59
N SER A 63 -3.71 -9.91 2.46
CA SER A 63 -2.43 -9.31 2.08
C SER A 63 -2.63 -7.93 1.49
N ALA A 64 -1.75 -6.99 1.83
CA ALA A 64 -1.80 -5.63 1.32
C ALA A 64 -0.41 -4.98 1.37
N THR A 65 -0.14 -4.05 0.46
CA THR A 65 1.12 -3.31 0.42
C THR A 65 0.94 -1.84 0.11
N LEU A 66 1.82 -1.03 0.70
CA LEU A 66 2.05 0.37 0.36
C LEU A 66 3.53 0.53 0.03
N ILE A 67 3.83 0.92 -1.20
CA ILE A 67 5.16 1.27 -1.68
C ILE A 67 5.15 2.77 -1.93
N HIS A 68 6.00 3.49 -1.22
CA HIS A 68 6.03 4.95 -1.22
C HIS A 68 7.49 5.43 -1.08
N PRO A 69 7.86 6.61 -1.59
CA PRO A 69 9.24 7.11 -1.44
C PRO A 69 9.73 7.19 0.01
N SER A 70 8.85 7.48 0.97
CA SER A 70 9.16 7.46 2.42
C SER A 70 9.27 6.05 3.02
N GLY A 71 9.03 4.99 2.26
CA GLY A 71 9.19 3.60 2.67
C GLY A 71 8.08 2.66 2.21
N CYS A 72 8.27 1.39 2.50
CA CYS A 72 7.42 0.28 2.11
C CYS A 72 6.77 -0.38 3.32
N VAL A 73 5.51 -0.82 3.18
CA VAL A 73 4.75 -1.56 4.18
C VAL A 73 4.16 -2.79 3.53
N TYR A 74 4.40 -3.97 4.08
CA TYR A 74 3.86 -5.23 3.59
C TYR A 74 3.12 -5.96 4.70
N GLN A 75 1.80 -6.06 4.56
CA GLN A 75 0.95 -6.87 5.41
C GLN A 75 0.70 -8.21 4.73
N TYR A 76 0.99 -9.30 5.43
CA TYR A 76 0.73 -10.67 4.95
C TYR A 76 0.33 -11.56 6.13
N GLY A 77 -0.91 -12.04 6.08
CA GLY A 77 -1.54 -12.76 7.18
C GLY A 77 -1.45 -11.96 8.49
N SER A 78 -0.85 -12.56 9.52
CA SER A 78 -0.70 -11.97 10.85
C SER A 78 0.62 -11.21 11.06
N ARG A 79 1.31 -10.80 10.00
CA ARG A 79 2.55 -10.02 10.06
C ARG A 79 2.44 -8.74 9.26
N VAL A 80 3.17 -7.72 9.71
CA VAL A 80 3.41 -6.49 8.95
C VAL A 80 4.89 -6.20 8.98
N GLU A 81 5.53 -6.12 7.82
CA GLU A 81 6.91 -5.67 7.67
C GLU A 81 6.93 -4.26 7.11
N ILE A 82 7.91 -3.47 7.58
CA ILE A 82 8.09 -2.08 7.24
C ILE A 82 9.57 -1.88 6.94
N THR A 83 9.87 -1.22 5.83
CA THR A 83 11.20 -0.69 5.51
C THR A 83 11.09 0.79 5.21
N THR A 84 11.98 1.60 5.76
CA THR A 84 12.13 3.02 5.42
C THR A 84 13.60 3.37 5.43
N SER A 85 14.02 4.39 4.71
CA SER A 85 15.42 4.80 4.65
C SER A 85 15.55 6.27 4.98
N ASP A 86 16.58 6.61 5.75
CA ASP A 86 16.89 8.00 5.99
C ASP A 86 17.53 8.66 4.76
N PRO A 87 17.61 10.01 4.70
CA PRO A 87 18.21 10.71 3.57
C PRO A 87 19.69 10.37 3.31
N ARG A 88 20.35 9.68 4.25
CA ARG A 88 21.75 9.23 4.13
C ARG A 88 21.85 7.79 3.63
N GLY A 89 20.72 7.13 3.37
CA GLY A 89 20.65 5.79 2.83
C GLY A 89 20.68 4.67 3.88
N ASN A 90 20.59 4.97 5.18
CA ASN A 90 20.52 3.93 6.20
C ASN A 90 19.08 3.41 6.31
N SER A 91 18.86 2.18 5.85
CA SER A 91 17.55 1.55 5.93
C SER A 91 17.24 1.08 7.33
N LYS A 92 15.98 1.26 7.74
CA LYS A 92 15.40 0.89 9.02
C LYS A 92 14.27 -0.07 8.77
N TYR A 93 14.20 -1.10 9.61
CA TYR A 93 13.29 -2.21 9.44
C TYR A 93 12.44 -2.37 10.70
N ALA A 94 11.15 -2.67 10.53
CA ALA A 94 10.28 -3.11 11.60
C ALA A 94 9.40 -4.28 11.17
N LYS A 95 9.08 -5.16 12.13
CA LYS A 95 8.24 -6.34 11.96
C LYS A 95 7.24 -6.43 13.10
N MET A 96 5.98 -6.20 12.81
CA MET A 96 4.87 -6.36 13.76
C MET A 96 4.31 -7.78 13.68
N TRP A 97 4.37 -8.52 14.78
CA TRP A 97 3.97 -9.92 14.83
C TRP A 97 3.57 -10.35 16.25
N TYR A 98 3.30 -11.65 16.46
CA TYR A 98 2.71 -12.13 17.71
C TYR A 98 3.57 -11.82 18.94
N LYS A 99 4.91 -11.80 18.81
CA LYS A 99 5.82 -11.47 19.93
C LYS A 99 5.87 -9.99 20.29
N GLY A 100 5.55 -9.07 19.37
CA GLY A 100 5.75 -7.63 19.60
C GLY A 100 6.10 -6.90 18.30
N VAL A 101 6.99 -5.92 18.40
CA VAL A 101 7.59 -5.24 17.25
C VAL A 101 9.10 -5.42 17.26
N SER A 102 9.61 -6.20 16.32
CA SER A 102 11.06 -6.33 16.11
C SER A 102 11.54 -5.19 15.21
N PHE A 103 12.71 -4.61 15.46
CA PHE A 103 13.24 -3.53 14.66
C PHE A 103 14.78 -3.48 14.65
N THR A 104 15.33 -2.94 13.57
CA THR A 104 16.77 -2.69 13.42
C THR A 104 17.04 -1.62 12.35
N SER A 105 18.30 -1.29 12.12
CA SER A 105 18.76 -0.52 10.95
C SER A 105 19.98 -1.19 10.33
N GLU A 106 20.29 -0.90 9.07
CA GLU A 106 21.47 -1.45 8.39
C GLU A 106 22.78 -1.16 9.13
N HIS A 107 22.86 0.00 9.78
CA HIS A 107 24.04 0.40 10.54
C HIS A 107 24.05 -0.12 12.00
N ASN A 108 23.12 -1.00 12.38
CA ASN A 108 23.06 -1.59 13.71
C ASN A 108 23.28 -3.10 13.66
N ALA A 109 24.24 -3.59 14.45
CA ALA A 109 24.56 -5.03 14.53
C ALA A 109 23.49 -5.86 15.27
N LEU A 110 22.66 -5.20 16.08
CA LEU A 110 21.66 -5.86 16.93
C LEU A 110 20.26 -5.63 16.38
N VAL A 111 19.43 -6.67 16.50
CA VAL A 111 17.99 -6.57 16.31
C VAL A 111 17.33 -6.44 17.67
N TYR A 112 16.40 -5.52 17.79
CA TYR A 112 15.67 -5.25 19.02
C TYR A 112 14.23 -5.74 18.90
N LEU A 113 13.60 -6.05 20.02
CA LEU A 113 12.20 -6.42 20.16
C LEU A 113 11.58 -5.57 21.25
N VAL A 114 10.48 -4.89 20.91
CA VAL A 114 9.60 -4.24 21.89
C VAL A 114 8.39 -5.16 22.10
N ASP A 115 8.31 -5.77 23.28
CA ASP A 115 7.20 -6.61 23.70
C ASP A 115 6.60 -6.12 25.03
N THR A 116 5.78 -6.94 25.69
CA THR A 116 5.14 -6.58 26.97
C THR A 116 6.11 -6.54 28.15
N ALA A 117 7.33 -7.06 28.00
CA ALA A 117 8.39 -6.98 29.00
C ALA A 117 9.33 -5.78 28.77
N GLY A 118 9.12 -5.00 27.71
CA GLY A 118 9.94 -3.85 27.34
C GLY A 118 10.83 -4.13 26.13
N THR A 119 11.99 -3.48 26.09
CA THR A 119 12.93 -3.54 24.96
C THR A 119 14.07 -4.51 25.24
N ARG A 120 14.28 -5.48 24.37
CA ARG A 120 15.37 -6.47 24.46
C ARG A 120 15.95 -6.80 23.10
N THR A 121 17.07 -7.50 23.04
CA THR A 121 17.63 -8.01 21.78
C THR A 121 16.93 -9.29 21.32
N THR A 122 16.95 -9.54 20.01
CA THR A 122 16.36 -10.72 19.36
C THR A 122 17.21 -11.09 18.13
N THR A 123 16.87 -12.20 17.47
CA THR A 123 17.53 -12.70 16.24
C THR A 123 16.56 -12.77 15.06
N ASP A 124 15.56 -11.89 15.04
CA ASP A 124 14.58 -11.87 13.94
C ASP A 124 15.23 -11.38 12.64
N ALA A 125 14.82 -11.99 11.53
CA ALA A 125 15.21 -11.57 10.19
C ALA A 125 14.11 -10.71 9.55
N PHE A 126 14.47 -9.93 8.54
CA PHE A 126 13.56 -9.08 7.78
C PHE A 126 13.57 -9.49 6.31
N SER A 127 12.43 -9.37 5.64
CA SER A 127 12.33 -9.60 4.21
C SER A 127 12.99 -8.45 3.44
N ASP A 128 13.62 -8.78 2.33
CA ASP A 128 14.00 -7.78 1.33
C ASP A 128 12.72 -7.22 0.69
N MET A 129 12.52 -5.91 0.84
CA MET A 129 11.38 -5.16 0.30
C MET A 129 11.82 -4.12 -0.73
N HIS A 130 13.01 -4.31 -1.33
CA HIS A 130 13.47 -3.47 -2.45
C HIS A 130 12.69 -3.78 -3.74
N GLY A 131 12.34 -2.72 -4.46
CA GLY A 131 11.64 -2.81 -5.74
C GLY A 131 10.12 -2.98 -5.61
N ASP A 132 9.47 -3.35 -6.72
CA ASP A 132 8.03 -3.52 -6.79
C ASP A 132 7.61 -4.96 -6.50
N PHE A 133 7.09 -5.19 -5.30
CA PHE A 133 6.50 -6.46 -4.87
C PHE A 133 4.96 -6.38 -4.78
N SER A 134 4.33 -5.38 -5.40
CA SER A 134 2.87 -5.22 -5.41
C SER A 134 2.15 -6.23 -6.28
N MET A 135 2.80 -6.75 -7.33
CA MET A 135 2.22 -7.76 -8.23
C MET A 135 1.94 -9.09 -7.52
N PRO A 136 2.88 -9.68 -6.75
CA PRO A 136 2.58 -10.84 -5.91
C PRO A 136 1.41 -10.62 -4.94
N VAL A 137 1.24 -9.42 -4.39
CA VAL A 137 0.09 -9.10 -3.52
C VAL A 137 -1.21 -9.02 -4.30
N PHE A 138 -1.17 -8.42 -5.50
CA PHE A 138 -2.33 -8.22 -6.36
C PHE A 138 -2.81 -9.51 -7.03
N LEU A 139 -1.90 -10.39 -7.46
CA LEU A 139 -2.23 -11.60 -8.22
C LEU A 139 -2.11 -12.91 -7.42
N GLY A 140 -1.46 -12.90 -6.24
CA GLY A 140 -1.07 -14.14 -5.55
C GLY A 140 -2.22 -15.10 -5.24
N ASP A 141 -3.39 -14.57 -4.86
CA ASP A 141 -4.60 -15.35 -4.58
C ASP A 141 -5.73 -15.08 -5.61
N SER A 142 -5.41 -14.38 -6.69
CA SER A 142 -6.41 -13.81 -7.59
C SER A 142 -6.66 -14.67 -8.81
N LYS A 143 -7.87 -14.60 -9.36
CA LYS A 143 -8.17 -15.20 -10.66
C LYS A 143 -7.80 -14.22 -11.76
N PHE A 144 -6.94 -14.66 -12.68
CA PHE A 144 -6.53 -13.90 -13.85
C PHE A 144 -6.17 -14.85 -15.00
N GLY A 145 -5.96 -14.29 -16.19
CA GLY A 145 -5.59 -14.98 -17.41
C GLY A 145 -6.74 -15.02 -18.44
N PRO A 146 -6.52 -15.68 -19.58
CA PRO A 146 -7.50 -15.71 -20.67
C PRO A 146 -8.89 -16.23 -20.26
N SER A 147 -8.95 -17.12 -19.27
CA SER A 147 -10.20 -17.69 -18.76
C SER A 147 -11.09 -16.68 -18.03
N THR A 148 -10.55 -15.57 -17.52
CA THR A 148 -11.33 -14.54 -16.82
C THR A 148 -11.74 -13.37 -17.71
N ILE A 149 -11.27 -13.31 -18.96
CA ILE A 149 -11.55 -12.17 -19.88
C ILE A 149 -13.05 -11.94 -20.04
N GLN A 150 -13.82 -13.00 -20.31
CA GLN A 150 -15.27 -12.87 -20.52
C GLN A 150 -16.00 -12.37 -19.26
N GLU A 151 -15.59 -12.83 -18.08
CA GLU A 151 -16.14 -12.34 -16.81
C GLU A 151 -15.75 -10.87 -16.57
N CYS A 152 -14.51 -10.48 -16.89
CA CYS A 152 -14.09 -9.08 -16.83
C CYS A 152 -14.90 -8.18 -17.78
N ILE A 153 -15.18 -8.64 -19.00
CA ILE A 153 -16.00 -7.92 -19.98
C ILE A 153 -17.41 -7.70 -19.43
N GLN A 154 -18.04 -8.75 -18.90
CA GLN A 154 -19.38 -8.66 -18.29
C GLN A 154 -19.39 -7.67 -17.11
N LEU A 155 -18.39 -7.75 -16.23
CA LEU A 155 -18.24 -6.81 -15.12
C LEU A 155 -18.03 -5.37 -15.61
N LEU A 156 -17.26 -5.18 -16.67
CA LEU A 156 -17.01 -3.86 -17.25
C LEU A 156 -18.30 -3.27 -17.84
N GLN A 157 -19.12 -4.07 -18.52
CA GLN A 157 -20.42 -3.65 -19.06
C GLN A 157 -21.44 -3.27 -17.96
N MET A 158 -21.30 -3.83 -16.75
CA MET A 158 -22.11 -3.48 -15.59
C MET A 158 -21.58 -2.28 -14.79
N THR A 159 -20.53 -1.62 -15.27
CA THR A 159 -19.90 -0.48 -14.59
C THR A 159 -20.86 0.69 -14.50
N GLN A 160 -20.93 1.31 -13.31
CA GLN A 160 -21.57 2.61 -13.14
C GLN A 160 -20.52 3.71 -13.18
N TYR A 161 -20.77 4.76 -13.95
CA TYR A 161 -19.94 5.96 -13.99
C TYR A 161 -20.80 7.21 -13.79
N TRP A 162 -20.30 8.16 -13.03
CA TRP A 162 -20.89 9.50 -12.92
C TRP A 162 -19.87 10.54 -12.45
N VAL A 163 -20.16 11.81 -12.73
CA VAL A 163 -19.43 12.96 -12.22
C VAL A 163 -20.35 13.74 -11.28
N THR A 164 -19.84 14.09 -10.10
CA THR A 164 -20.57 14.94 -9.14
C THR A 164 -20.52 16.41 -9.54
N GLU A 165 -21.36 17.26 -8.95
CA GLU A 165 -21.34 18.72 -9.17
C GLU A 165 -19.97 19.36 -8.85
N GLU A 166 -19.22 18.79 -7.90
CA GLU A 166 -17.87 19.23 -7.53
C GLU A 166 -16.78 18.74 -8.51
N GLY A 167 -17.16 18.08 -9.60
CA GLY A 167 -16.22 17.54 -10.59
C GLY A 167 -15.50 16.27 -10.14
N VAL A 168 -16.01 15.56 -9.13
CA VAL A 168 -15.47 14.26 -8.72
C VAL A 168 -15.99 13.16 -9.65
N GLU A 169 -15.09 12.50 -10.36
CA GLU A 169 -15.40 11.33 -11.18
C GLU A 169 -15.50 10.07 -10.30
N ASN A 170 -16.48 9.22 -10.59
CA ASN A 170 -16.75 8.01 -9.82
C ASN A 170 -17.02 6.82 -10.74
N TRP A 171 -16.48 5.66 -10.36
CA TRP A 171 -16.76 4.36 -10.96
C TRP A 171 -17.21 3.39 -9.88
N ILE A 172 -18.18 2.53 -10.18
CA ILE A 172 -18.45 1.30 -9.42
C ILE A 172 -18.29 0.12 -10.36
N ILE A 173 -17.28 -0.72 -10.10
CA ILE A 173 -16.98 -1.95 -10.84
C ILE A 173 -16.90 -3.10 -9.86
N ASN A 174 -17.73 -4.14 -10.03
CA ASN A 174 -17.72 -5.33 -9.16
C ASN A 174 -17.81 -5.01 -7.64
N GLY A 175 -18.58 -3.97 -7.28
CA GLY A 175 -18.72 -3.50 -5.89
C GLY A 175 -17.49 -2.80 -5.31
N ILE A 176 -16.51 -2.44 -6.16
CA ILE A 176 -15.38 -1.58 -5.83
C ILE A 176 -15.71 -0.18 -6.32
N ARG A 177 -15.67 0.79 -5.42
CA ARG A 177 -15.83 2.21 -5.75
C ARG A 177 -14.47 2.83 -5.98
N VAL A 178 -14.26 3.41 -7.15
CA VAL A 178 -13.12 4.27 -7.46
C VAL A 178 -13.65 5.69 -7.59
N SER A 179 -12.97 6.67 -7.00
CA SER A 179 -13.29 8.08 -7.20
C SER A 179 -12.03 8.90 -7.35
N GLN A 180 -12.06 9.90 -8.23
CA GLN A 180 -10.99 10.87 -8.38
C GLN A 180 -11.55 12.28 -8.33
N THR A 181 -11.00 13.10 -7.44
CA THR A 181 -11.32 14.54 -7.35
C THR A 181 -10.54 15.33 -8.40
N SER A 182 -10.98 16.56 -8.69
CA SER A 182 -10.35 17.45 -9.69
C SER A 182 -8.87 17.74 -9.44
N ASP A 183 -8.42 17.73 -8.18
CA ASP A 183 -7.01 17.86 -7.79
C ASP A 183 -6.19 16.55 -7.95
N GLY A 184 -6.82 15.49 -8.46
CA GLY A 184 -6.22 14.19 -8.76
C GLY A 184 -6.24 13.20 -7.60
N LEU A 185 -6.76 13.55 -6.42
CA LEU A 185 -6.82 12.62 -5.28
C LEU A 185 -7.73 11.43 -5.58
N VAL A 186 -7.14 10.23 -5.57
CA VAL A 186 -7.84 8.96 -5.82
C VAL A 186 -8.19 8.27 -4.52
N ARG A 187 -9.41 7.75 -4.44
CA ARG A 187 -9.90 6.86 -3.37
C ARG A 187 -10.46 5.59 -4.00
N VAL A 188 -10.06 4.44 -3.48
CA VAL A 188 -10.61 3.14 -3.84
C VAL A 188 -11.14 2.45 -2.59
N GLY A 189 -12.43 2.13 -2.59
CA GLY A 189 -13.11 1.44 -1.50
C GLY A 189 -13.67 0.09 -1.97
N ARG A 190 -13.44 -0.96 -1.20
CA ARG A 190 -14.03 -2.29 -1.45
C ARG A 190 -15.02 -2.67 -0.35
N GLY A 191 -16.31 -2.66 -0.68
CA GLY A 191 -17.38 -2.96 0.27
C GLY A 191 -17.52 -1.87 1.34
N SER A 192 -17.65 -2.27 2.62
CA SER A 192 -17.70 -1.33 3.76
C SER A 192 -16.43 -0.48 3.90
N SER A 193 -16.43 0.51 4.81
CA SER A 193 -15.29 1.38 5.15
C SER A 193 -14.01 0.66 5.63
N LYS A 194 -13.98 -0.67 5.65
CA LYS A 194 -12.89 -1.51 6.14
C LYS A 194 -11.70 -1.66 5.18
N TYR A 195 -11.92 -1.55 3.87
CA TYR A 195 -10.86 -1.65 2.85
C TYR A 195 -10.80 -0.36 2.05
N GLN A 196 -9.77 0.45 2.28
CA GLN A 196 -9.63 1.78 1.69
C GLN A 196 -8.19 1.99 1.23
N LEU A 197 -8.03 2.32 -0.04
CA LEU A 197 -6.77 2.75 -0.65
C LEU A 197 -6.94 4.21 -1.08
N ARG A 198 -5.94 5.04 -0.80
CA ARG A 198 -5.97 6.45 -1.17
C ARG A 198 -4.59 6.89 -1.60
N THR A 199 -4.51 7.64 -2.70
CA THR A 199 -3.25 8.25 -3.15
C THR A 199 -3.53 9.60 -3.80
N SER A 200 -2.66 10.57 -3.60
CA SER A 200 -2.74 11.86 -4.27
C SER A 200 -1.46 12.15 -5.04
N PRO A 201 -1.55 12.37 -6.36
CA PRO A 201 -0.43 12.74 -7.22
C PRO A 201 0.04 14.18 -7.00
N THR A 202 -0.74 15.00 -6.28
CA THR A 202 -0.48 16.43 -6.07
C THR A 202 0.38 16.67 -4.83
N ASN A 203 0.14 15.96 -3.73
CA ASN A 203 0.89 16.11 -2.49
C ASN A 203 1.70 14.85 -2.10
N GLY A 204 1.70 13.82 -2.96
CA GLY A 204 2.43 12.58 -2.73
C GLY A 204 2.02 11.92 -1.41
N THR A 205 0.72 11.94 -1.08
CA THR A 205 0.20 11.23 0.10
C THR A 205 -0.38 9.88 -0.31
N ALA A 206 -0.24 8.90 0.56
CA ALA A 206 -0.81 7.58 0.42
C ALA A 206 -1.41 7.11 1.74
N SER A 207 -2.51 6.36 1.69
CA SER A 207 -2.98 5.59 2.83
C SER A 207 -3.61 4.28 2.40
N LEU A 208 -3.40 3.25 3.21
CA LEU A 208 -3.97 1.92 3.04
C LEU A 208 -4.57 1.49 4.37
N THR A 209 -5.85 1.13 4.34
CA THR A 209 -6.59 0.64 5.51
C THR A 209 -7.22 -0.71 5.18
N THR A 210 -6.97 -1.68 6.05
CA THR A 210 -7.63 -2.98 6.10
C THR A 210 -8.15 -3.18 7.54
N PRO A 211 -8.94 -4.23 7.83
CA PRO A 211 -9.28 -4.60 9.21
C PRO A 211 -8.05 -4.85 10.11
N PHE A 212 -6.88 -5.12 9.54
CA PHE A 212 -5.69 -5.56 10.26
C PHE A 212 -4.58 -4.51 10.33
N VAL A 213 -4.53 -3.59 9.36
CA VAL A 213 -3.49 -2.57 9.28
C VAL A 213 -4.07 -1.24 8.82
N HIS A 214 -3.56 -0.16 9.38
CA HIS A 214 -3.74 1.19 8.86
C HIS A 214 -2.37 1.82 8.69
N CYS A 215 -2.04 2.28 7.49
CA CYS A 215 -0.80 3.00 7.24
C CYS A 215 -1.03 4.26 6.41
N THR A 216 -0.22 5.26 6.68
CA THR A 216 -0.17 6.54 5.96
C THR A 216 1.27 6.86 5.62
N ALA A 217 1.47 7.48 4.46
CA ALA A 217 2.77 7.98 4.04
C ALA A 217 2.60 9.33 3.33
N SER A 218 3.60 10.19 3.44
CA SER A 218 3.65 11.46 2.73
C SER A 218 5.09 11.85 2.43
N VAL A 219 5.31 12.49 1.29
CA VAL A 219 6.55 13.25 0.95
C VAL A 219 6.36 14.77 1.03
N GLY A 220 5.21 15.24 1.52
CA GLY A 220 4.86 16.66 1.57
C GLY A 220 5.60 17.46 2.64
N SER A 221 4.97 18.53 3.13
CA SER A 221 5.55 19.42 4.16
C SER A 221 5.95 18.71 5.47
N SER A 222 5.38 17.55 5.75
CA SER A 222 5.82 16.63 6.80
C SER A 222 5.95 15.23 6.20
N SER A 223 7.17 14.91 5.76
CA SER A 223 7.50 13.55 5.32
C SER A 223 7.31 12.59 6.48
N HIS A 224 6.52 11.55 6.28
CA HIS A 224 6.34 10.54 7.31
C HIS A 224 5.95 9.19 6.72
N LEU A 225 6.15 8.15 7.52
CA LEU A 225 5.57 6.83 7.36
C LEU A 225 5.01 6.40 8.71
N PHE A 226 3.70 6.16 8.77
CA PHE A 226 3.01 5.68 9.95
C PHE A 226 2.33 4.35 9.66
N VAL A 227 2.45 3.41 10.59
CA VAL A 227 1.82 2.09 10.51
C VAL A 227 1.22 1.74 11.86
N LYS A 228 -0.03 1.28 11.87
CA LYS A 228 -0.75 0.81 13.05
C LYS A 228 -1.35 -0.57 12.80
N ARG A 229 -1.16 -1.46 13.77
CA ARG A 229 -1.82 -2.76 13.84
C ARG A 229 -2.18 -3.09 15.29
N GLY A 230 -3.46 -2.99 15.61
CA GLY A 230 -3.94 -3.07 17.00
C GLY A 230 -3.23 -2.04 17.87
N GLU A 231 -2.55 -2.51 18.92
CA GLU A 231 -1.75 -1.69 19.84
C GLU A 231 -0.31 -1.45 19.39
N ARG A 232 0.12 -2.07 18.27
CA ARG A 232 1.45 -1.90 17.70
C ARG A 232 1.45 -0.70 16.76
N ARG A 233 2.49 0.12 16.85
CA ARG A 233 2.68 1.29 15.98
C ARG A 233 4.13 1.39 15.53
N MET A 234 4.35 1.95 14.36
CA MET A 234 5.64 2.41 13.87
C MET A 234 5.42 3.80 13.29
N HIS A 235 6.30 4.74 13.65
CA HIS A 235 6.31 6.08 13.10
C HIS A 235 7.73 6.44 12.69
N TYR A 236 7.86 6.94 11.47
CA TYR A 236 9.07 7.55 10.95
C TYR A 236 8.72 8.93 10.40
N ASP A 237 9.46 9.97 10.79
CA ASP A 237 9.20 11.37 10.42
C ASP A 237 10.30 11.98 9.52
N GLY A 238 11.16 11.14 8.93
CA GLY A 238 12.35 11.57 8.20
C GLY A 238 13.62 11.69 9.06
N SER A 239 13.49 11.63 10.38
CA SER A 239 14.60 11.75 11.32
C SER A 239 14.57 10.64 12.38
N SER A 240 13.49 10.56 13.14
CA SER A 240 13.28 9.59 14.22
C SER A 240 12.48 8.40 13.72
N PHE A 241 12.89 7.20 14.13
CA PHE A 241 12.19 5.94 13.83
C PHE A 241 11.77 5.30 15.13
N ILE A 242 10.47 5.28 15.43
CA ILE A 242 9.95 4.84 16.71
C ILE A 242 8.96 3.70 16.48
N VAL A 243 9.19 2.59 17.16
CA VAL A 243 8.22 1.49 17.28
C VAL A 243 7.60 1.48 18.67
N ARG A 244 6.36 1.01 18.74
CA ARG A 244 5.59 0.91 19.97
C ARG A 244 4.83 -0.40 20.01
N ASN A 245 4.80 -1.02 21.18
CA ASN A 245 3.91 -2.11 21.50
C ASN A 245 3.21 -1.80 22.83
N ALA A 246 1.90 -1.51 22.76
CA ALA A 246 1.10 -1.10 23.92
C ALA A 246 1.72 0.09 24.67
N GLY A 247 2.21 -0.09 25.90
CA GLY A 247 2.84 0.94 26.73
C GLY A 247 4.32 1.19 26.41
N HIS A 248 5.00 0.25 25.76
CA HIS A 248 6.45 0.31 25.57
C HIS A 248 6.81 0.86 24.20
N SER A 249 7.83 1.71 24.14
CA SER A 249 8.35 2.24 22.89
C SER A 249 9.87 2.29 22.89
N ALA A 250 10.45 2.02 21.72
CA ALA A 250 11.87 2.19 21.48
C ALA A 250 12.08 2.50 20.00
N GLY A 251 13.28 2.94 19.67
CA GLY A 251 13.55 3.38 18.32
C GLY A 251 14.96 3.90 18.13
N PHE A 252 15.19 4.49 16.96
CA PHE A 252 16.41 5.22 16.64
C PHE A 252 16.09 6.70 16.58
N ASP A 253 16.92 7.51 17.26
CA ASP A 253 16.87 8.96 17.12
C ASP A 253 17.55 9.43 15.81
N GLU A 254 17.59 10.74 15.63
CA GLU A 254 18.23 11.44 14.52
C GLU A 254 19.73 11.15 14.36
N LYS A 255 20.38 10.65 15.42
CA LYS A 255 21.80 10.25 15.43
C LYS A 255 21.97 8.75 15.23
N ASN A 256 20.90 8.05 14.86
CA ASN A 256 20.84 6.59 14.74
C ASN A 256 21.14 5.85 16.04
N GLN A 257 20.99 6.51 17.19
CA GLN A 257 21.20 5.89 18.50
C GLN A 257 19.90 5.26 19.00
N LEU A 258 20.02 4.08 19.61
CA LEU A 258 18.90 3.43 20.27
C LEU A 258 18.39 4.30 21.43
N LYS A 259 17.07 4.53 21.45
CA LYS A 259 16.35 5.16 22.57
C LYS A 259 15.22 4.26 23.03
N VAL A 260 15.04 4.19 24.34
CA VAL A 260 13.91 3.54 25.02
C VAL A 260 13.14 4.63 25.75
N TYR A 261 11.81 4.61 25.64
CA TYR A 261 10.90 5.61 26.18
C TYR A 261 9.92 4.99 27.17
#